data_AF-A0A3D4HR11-F1
#
_entry.id   AF-A0A3D4HR11-F1
#
_cell.length_a   1.000
_cell.length_b   1.000
_cell.length_c   1.000
_cell.angle_alpha   90.00
_cell.angle_beta   90.00
_cell.angle_gamma   90.00
#
_symmetry.space_group_name_H-M   'P 1'
#
loop_
_entity.id
_entity.type
_entity.pdbx_description
1 polymer ?
#
loop_
_entity_poly.entity_id
_entity_poly.type
_entity_poly.pdbx_seq_one_letter_code
_entity_poly.pdbx_strand_id
1 'polypeptide(L)'
;MVEEWFTWWDELRKKGIAPDAASSTEDGTNALEQKIFTVRKAAMHNVPANQLYLYQEQMPEDEIVLLRQPIKNDGSQGAIIEGAHNSVPVTSQHPKEAAMFINFFVNNYDAVSILQMEQGVPINTKLTEEIDPLLSEPNKICRDFVNSYLEVATNFVYAPTGALEIDTAFKNAGSSVAYGQATPAEAAASFMKEAQAIIDKNK
;
A
#
# COMPACT_ATOMS: atom_id res chain seq x y z
N MET A 1 8.54 18.37 8.17
CA MET A 1 7.96 17.19 7.49
C MET A 1 7.21 16.25 8.44
N VAL A 2 7.83 15.57 9.42
CA VAL A 2 7.09 14.66 10.33
C VAL A 2 6.07 15.40 11.20
N GLU A 3 6.47 16.50 11.84
CA GLU A 3 5.56 17.33 12.63
C GLU A 3 4.40 17.88 11.79
N GLU A 4 4.70 18.41 10.60
CA GLU A 4 3.69 18.93 9.66
C GLU A 4 2.69 17.84 9.25
N TRP A 5 3.18 16.62 9.01
CA TRP A 5 2.33 15.47 8.70
C TRP A 5 1.38 15.12 9.85
N PHE A 6 1.90 15.02 11.08
CA PHE A 6 1.07 14.75 12.26
C PHE A 6 0.09 15.89 12.55
N THR A 7 0.51 17.14 12.34
CA THR A 7 -0.33 18.33 12.50
C THR A 7 -1.49 18.30 11.50
N TRP A 8 -1.20 18.01 10.23
CA TRP A 8 -2.22 17.94 9.18
C TRP A 8 -3.29 16.88 9.50
N TRP A 9 -2.88 15.67 9.89
CA TRP A 9 -3.83 14.61 10.26
C TRP A 9 -4.63 14.92 11.53
N ASP A 10 -4.00 15.57 12.52
CA ASP A 10 -4.69 16.01 13.73
C ASP A 10 -5.74 17.07 13.42
N GLU A 11 -5.43 18.04 12.55
CA GLU A 11 -6.41 19.03 12.09
C GLU A 11 -7.58 18.41 11.33
N LEU A 12 -7.33 17.44 10.44
CA LEU A 12 -8.39 16.76 9.71
C LEU A 12 -9.34 16.02 10.65
N ARG A 13 -8.81 15.36 11.69
CA ARG A 13 -9.62 14.72 12.73
C ARG A 13 -10.43 15.73 13.54
N LYS A 14 -9.82 16.83 13.98
CA LYS A 14 -10.52 17.91 14.72
C LYS A 14 -11.64 18.56 13.92
N LYS A 15 -11.50 18.61 12.59
CA LYS A 15 -12.53 19.10 11.65
C LYS A 15 -13.59 18.05 11.31
N GLY A 16 -13.46 16.82 11.80
CA GLY A 16 -14.37 15.71 11.48
C GLY A 16 -14.25 15.19 10.04
N ILE A 17 -13.15 15.51 9.34
CA ILE A 17 -12.90 15.10 7.96
C ILE A 17 -12.28 13.69 7.92
N ALA A 18 -11.42 13.38 8.89
CA ALA A 18 -10.85 12.06 9.10
C ALA A 18 -11.52 11.37 10.29
N PRO A 19 -11.64 10.03 10.31
CA PRO A 19 -12.17 9.29 11.45
C PRO A 19 -11.36 9.57 12.73
N ASP A 20 -12.01 9.48 13.88
CA ASP A 20 -11.32 9.56 15.17
C ASP A 20 -10.35 8.38 15.37
N ALA A 21 -9.50 8.48 16.40
CA ALA A 21 -8.46 7.49 16.65
C ALA A 21 -9.00 6.08 16.97
N ALA A 22 -10.10 5.98 17.72
CA ALA A 22 -10.68 4.68 18.08
C ALA A 22 -11.29 4.01 16.86
N SER A 23 -12.08 4.75 16.09
CA SER A 23 -12.67 4.26 14.83
C SER A 23 -11.60 3.85 13.82
N SER A 24 -10.50 4.60 13.71
CA SER A 24 -9.37 4.27 12.82
C SER A 24 -8.65 2.98 13.25
N THR A 25 -8.42 2.81 14.56
CA THR A 25 -7.78 1.61 15.11
C THR A 25 -8.65 0.37 14.90
N GLU A 26 -9.95 0.47 15.16
CA GLU A 26 -10.91 -0.60 14.92
C GLU A 26 -10.93 -0.99 13.44
N ASP A 27 -11.06 0.00 12.55
CA ASP A 27 -11.09 -0.21 11.10
C ASP A 27 -9.86 -0.95 10.58
N GLY A 28 -8.67 -0.68 11.13
CA GLY A 28 -7.42 -1.34 10.76
C GLY A 28 -7.49 -2.88 10.87
N THR A 29 -8.31 -3.40 11.78
CA THR A 29 -8.45 -4.85 12.03
C THR A 29 -9.72 -5.47 11.44
N ASN A 30 -10.67 -4.65 11.00
CA ASN A 30 -11.95 -5.14 10.48
C ASN A 30 -11.79 -5.93 9.17
N ALA A 31 -12.68 -6.89 8.96
CA ALA A 31 -12.84 -7.57 7.67
C ALA A 31 -13.30 -6.57 6.58
N LEU A 32 -13.12 -6.94 5.31
CA LEU A 32 -13.31 -6.02 4.18
C LEU A 32 -14.74 -5.46 4.14
N GLU A 33 -15.74 -6.29 4.36
CA GLU A 33 -17.17 -5.95 4.41
C GLU A 33 -17.54 -5.03 5.58
N GLN A 34 -16.67 -4.93 6.60
CA GLN A 34 -16.85 -4.10 7.79
C GLN A 34 -15.98 -2.83 7.78
N LYS A 35 -15.13 -2.64 6.77
CA LYS A 35 -14.32 -1.43 6.65
C LYS A 35 -15.21 -0.19 6.59
N ILE A 36 -14.77 0.92 7.18
CA ILE A 36 -15.49 2.20 7.20
C ILE A 36 -15.86 2.69 5.80
N PHE A 37 -15.06 2.36 4.79
CA PHE A 37 -15.35 2.63 3.40
C PHE A 37 -16.51 1.77 2.89
N THR A 38 -16.42 0.45 3.08
CA THR A 38 -17.43 -0.52 2.63
C THR A 38 -18.80 -0.30 3.27
N VAL A 39 -18.83 0.11 4.55
CA VAL A 39 -20.07 0.47 5.25
C VAL A 39 -20.50 1.94 5.04
N ARG A 40 -19.91 2.63 4.06
CA ARG A 40 -20.27 3.99 3.61
C ARG A 40 -20.17 5.07 4.69
N LYS A 41 -19.24 4.91 5.63
CA LYS A 41 -18.88 5.91 6.64
C LYS A 41 -17.73 6.82 6.20
N ALA A 42 -16.92 6.38 5.24
CA ALA A 42 -15.87 7.17 4.61
C ALA A 42 -16.04 7.18 3.09
N ALA A 43 -15.88 8.34 2.46
CA ALA A 43 -15.97 8.49 1.00
C ALA A 43 -14.65 8.15 0.27
N MET A 44 -13.54 8.07 1.00
CA MET A 44 -12.22 7.75 0.46
C MET A 44 -11.54 6.73 1.36
N HIS A 45 -10.78 5.83 0.74
CA HIS A 45 -9.96 4.84 1.42
C HIS A 45 -8.66 4.63 0.68
N ASN A 46 -7.57 4.42 1.43
CA ASN A 46 -6.27 4.19 0.83
C ASN A 46 -5.89 2.72 0.93
N VAL A 47 -5.84 2.07 -0.23
CA VAL A 47 -5.41 0.68 -0.41
C VAL A 47 -4.61 0.55 -1.71
N PRO A 48 -3.82 -0.52 -1.86
CA PRO A 48 -3.23 -0.88 -3.14
C PRO A 48 -4.28 -0.97 -4.26
N ALA A 49 -3.98 -0.45 -5.44
CA ALA A 49 -4.93 -0.36 -6.57
C ALA A 49 -5.46 -1.73 -7.02
N ASN A 50 -4.66 -2.80 -6.87
CA ASN A 50 -5.07 -4.16 -7.19
C ASN A 50 -6.18 -4.72 -6.29
N GLN A 51 -6.53 -4.04 -5.19
CA GLN A 51 -7.66 -4.42 -4.36
C GLN A 51 -8.99 -3.85 -4.86
N LEU A 52 -9.02 -3.07 -5.94
CA LEU A 52 -10.27 -2.48 -6.46
C LEU A 52 -11.37 -3.52 -6.68
N TYR A 53 -11.04 -4.69 -7.24
CA TYR A 53 -12.03 -5.73 -7.50
C TYR A 53 -12.68 -6.24 -6.21
N LEU A 54 -11.91 -6.39 -5.12
CA LEU A 54 -12.43 -6.86 -3.82
C LEU A 54 -13.47 -5.90 -3.26
N TYR A 55 -13.22 -4.59 -3.35
CA TYR A 55 -14.17 -3.58 -2.90
C TYR A 55 -15.39 -3.50 -3.82
N GLN A 56 -15.19 -3.58 -5.14
CA GLN A 56 -16.28 -3.58 -6.11
C GLN A 56 -17.22 -4.78 -5.94
N GLU A 57 -16.69 -5.96 -5.58
CA GLU A 57 -17.48 -7.15 -5.27
C GLU A 57 -18.33 -6.97 -3.99
N GLN A 58 -17.80 -6.29 -2.96
CA GLN A 58 -18.57 -6.00 -1.74
C GLN A 58 -19.55 -4.83 -1.88
N MET A 59 -19.34 -3.97 -2.88
CA MET A 59 -20.16 -2.79 -3.15
C MET A 59 -20.69 -2.80 -4.59
N PRO A 60 -21.46 -3.83 -5.01
CA PRO A 60 -21.81 -4.04 -6.41
C PRO A 60 -22.71 -2.95 -7.00
N GLU A 61 -23.42 -2.20 -6.16
CA GLU A 61 -24.31 -1.11 -6.57
C GLU A 61 -23.61 0.25 -6.64
N ASP A 62 -22.38 0.37 -6.16
CA ASP A 62 -21.62 1.61 -6.16
C ASP A 62 -20.54 1.58 -7.25
N GLU A 63 -20.26 2.72 -7.87
CA GLU A 63 -19.09 2.89 -8.74
C GLU A 63 -17.89 3.32 -7.89
N ILE A 64 -16.86 2.46 -7.80
CA ILE A 64 -15.62 2.80 -7.09
C ILE A 64 -14.57 3.23 -8.10
N VAL A 65 -14.02 4.43 -7.89
CA VAL A 65 -13.01 5.03 -8.77
C VAL A 65 -11.65 5.09 -8.09
N LEU A 66 -10.59 4.79 -8.85
CA LEU A 66 -9.20 4.98 -8.40
C LEU A 66 -8.79 6.44 -8.60
N LEU A 67 -8.29 7.06 -7.53
CA LEU A 67 -7.83 8.44 -7.55
C LEU A 67 -6.31 8.50 -7.47
N ARG A 68 -5.73 9.48 -8.18
CA ARG A 68 -4.31 9.76 -8.03
C ARG A 68 -4.01 10.35 -6.65
N GLN A 69 -2.86 9.98 -6.08
CA GLN A 69 -2.39 10.60 -4.84
C GLN A 69 -2.09 12.08 -5.08
N PRO A 70 -2.34 12.95 -4.09
CA PRO A 70 -1.93 14.35 -4.17
C PRO A 70 -0.42 14.47 -4.40
N ILE A 71 -0.03 15.33 -5.34
CA ILE A 71 1.36 15.65 -5.64
C ILE A 71 1.70 17.06 -5.15
N LYS A 72 2.99 17.36 -4.96
CA LYS A 72 3.41 18.72 -4.57
C LYS A 72 3.22 19.69 -5.73
N ASN A 73 3.04 20.97 -5.40
CA ASN A 73 2.89 22.05 -6.39
C ASN A 73 4.10 22.22 -7.33
N ASP A 74 5.28 21.74 -6.91
CA ASP A 74 6.49 21.71 -7.74
C ASP A 74 6.55 20.51 -8.70
N GLY A 75 5.49 19.68 -8.75
CA GLY A 75 5.40 18.47 -9.56
C GLY A 75 6.03 17.24 -8.93
N SER A 76 6.70 17.36 -7.77
CA SER A 76 7.26 16.20 -7.07
C SER A 76 6.15 15.31 -6.55
N GLN A 77 6.31 14.00 -6.75
CA GLN A 77 5.34 13.01 -6.30
C GLN A 77 6.02 11.81 -5.65
N GLY A 78 5.31 11.17 -4.73
CA GLY A 78 5.77 9.98 -4.01
C GLY A 78 5.15 8.68 -4.52
N ALA A 79 4.77 8.63 -5.80
CA ALA A 79 4.19 7.42 -6.37
C ALA A 79 5.26 6.31 -6.44
N ILE A 80 4.96 5.18 -5.81
CA ILE A 80 5.80 3.99 -5.83
C ILE A 80 4.94 2.88 -6.44
N ILE A 81 5.52 2.13 -7.37
CA ILE A 81 4.94 0.88 -7.86
C ILE A 81 5.77 -0.24 -7.23
N GLU A 82 5.12 -1.01 -6.36
CA GLU A 82 5.68 -2.19 -5.70
C GLU A 82 4.69 -3.34 -5.85
N GLY A 83 5.20 -4.57 -5.90
CA GLY A 83 4.40 -5.79 -5.93
C GLY A 83 4.92 -6.82 -4.93
N ALA A 84 4.26 -7.97 -4.88
CA ALA A 84 4.75 -9.11 -4.10
C ALA A 84 6.03 -9.69 -4.72
N HIS A 85 6.94 -10.15 -3.86
CA HIS A 85 8.23 -10.72 -4.27
C HIS A 85 8.30 -12.19 -3.89
N ASN A 86 8.70 -13.03 -4.84
CA ASN A 86 9.09 -14.41 -4.56
C ASN A 86 10.61 -14.48 -4.34
N SER A 87 11.05 -15.09 -3.24
CA SER A 87 12.47 -15.23 -2.88
C SER A 87 12.84 -16.67 -2.60
N VAL A 88 14.06 -17.06 -2.96
CA VAL A 88 14.65 -18.37 -2.63
C VAL A 88 15.70 -18.15 -1.55
N PRO A 89 15.56 -18.78 -0.36
CA PRO A 89 16.56 -18.63 0.69
C PRO A 89 17.89 -19.25 0.26
N VAL A 90 19.00 -18.62 0.66
CA VAL A 90 20.36 -19.11 0.36
C VAL A 90 20.64 -20.51 0.94
N THR A 91 19.87 -20.93 1.94
CA THR A 91 19.95 -22.24 2.59
C THR A 91 19.10 -23.32 1.92
N SER A 92 18.37 -22.99 0.84
CA SER A 92 17.49 -23.93 0.15
C SER A 92 18.25 -25.16 -0.33
N GLN A 93 17.69 -26.34 -0.08
CA GLN A 93 18.20 -27.61 -0.61
C GLN A 93 17.74 -27.86 -2.06
N HIS A 94 16.81 -27.04 -2.57
CA HIS A 94 16.23 -27.16 -3.91
C HIS A 94 16.19 -25.80 -4.63
N PRO A 95 17.33 -25.10 -4.78
CA PRO A 95 17.33 -23.74 -5.33
C PRO A 95 16.91 -23.71 -6.81
N LYS A 96 17.23 -24.78 -7.57
CA LYS A 96 16.89 -24.88 -9.00
C LYS A 96 15.38 -25.09 -9.19
N GLU A 97 14.79 -26.02 -8.45
CA GLU A 97 13.36 -26.32 -8.52
C GLU A 97 12.52 -25.13 -8.05
N ALA A 98 12.98 -24.44 -6.99
CA ALA A 98 12.34 -23.20 -6.54
C ALA A 98 12.37 -22.11 -7.62
N ALA A 99 13.50 -21.92 -8.30
CA ALA A 99 13.60 -20.98 -9.43
C ALA A 99 12.70 -21.39 -10.61
N MET A 100 12.59 -22.69 -10.91
CA MET A 100 11.67 -23.20 -11.92
C MET A 100 10.21 -22.92 -11.56
N PHE A 101 9.83 -23.07 -10.29
CA PHE A 101 8.50 -22.72 -9.81
C PHE A 101 8.21 -21.23 -9.95
N ILE A 102 9.13 -20.35 -9.54
CA ILE A 102 8.96 -18.90 -9.70
C ILE A 102 8.79 -18.55 -11.17
N ASN A 103 9.62 -19.14 -12.06
CA ASN A 103 9.48 -18.92 -13.50
C ASN A 103 8.13 -19.41 -14.03
N PHE A 104 7.64 -20.58 -13.61
CA PHE A 104 6.29 -21.04 -13.94
C PHE A 104 5.24 -20.04 -13.46
N PHE A 105 5.32 -19.60 -12.21
CA PHE A 105 4.35 -18.71 -11.58
C PHE A 105 4.19 -17.37 -12.32
N VAL A 106 5.28 -16.80 -12.86
CA VAL A 106 5.25 -15.46 -13.49
C VAL A 106 5.35 -15.46 -15.02
N ASN A 107 5.79 -16.55 -15.64
CA ASN A 107 6.04 -16.63 -17.09
C ASN A 107 5.26 -17.75 -17.81
N ASN A 108 4.40 -18.51 -17.12
CA ASN A 108 3.53 -19.50 -17.76
C ASN A 108 2.13 -18.92 -17.98
N TYR A 109 1.61 -19.07 -19.21
CA TYR A 109 0.29 -18.57 -19.57
C TYR A 109 -0.83 -19.18 -18.71
N ASP A 110 -0.82 -20.49 -18.45
CA ASP A 110 -1.89 -21.13 -17.68
C ASP A 110 -1.89 -20.64 -16.23
N ALA A 111 -0.70 -20.49 -15.62
CA ALA A 111 -0.57 -19.94 -14.27
C ALA A 111 -1.08 -18.49 -14.20
N VAL A 112 -0.62 -17.64 -15.11
CA VAL A 112 -0.99 -16.22 -15.15
C VAL A 112 -2.47 -16.03 -15.52
N SER A 113 -3.04 -16.90 -16.36
CA SER A 113 -4.47 -16.86 -16.71
C SER A 113 -5.39 -17.23 -15.55
N ILE A 114 -4.92 -18.08 -14.63
CA ILE A 114 -5.64 -18.42 -13.39
C ILE A 114 -5.51 -17.28 -12.37
N LEU A 115 -4.30 -16.78 -12.15
CA LEU A 115 -4.02 -15.75 -11.14
C LEU A 115 -4.52 -14.36 -11.57
N GLN A 116 -4.52 -14.09 -12.87
CA GLN A 116 -4.85 -12.80 -13.47
C GLN A 116 -4.13 -11.63 -12.79
N MET A 117 -4.86 -10.87 -11.97
CA MET A 117 -4.43 -9.66 -11.29
C MET A 117 -4.38 -9.80 -9.77
N GLU A 118 -4.50 -11.02 -9.24
CA GLU A 118 -4.58 -11.27 -7.79
C GLU A 118 -3.35 -10.72 -7.04
N GLN A 119 -2.16 -10.86 -7.65
CA GLN A 119 -0.89 -10.31 -7.15
C GLN A 119 -0.51 -8.95 -7.79
N GLY A 120 -1.48 -8.25 -8.38
CA GLY A 120 -1.27 -7.02 -9.15
C GLY A 120 -1.03 -7.26 -10.63
N VAL A 121 -0.62 -6.21 -11.36
CA VAL A 121 -0.32 -6.30 -12.79
C VAL A 121 0.85 -7.27 -13.02
N PRO A 122 0.69 -8.35 -13.80
CA PRO A 122 1.80 -9.25 -14.08
C PRO A 122 2.97 -8.51 -14.72
N ILE A 123 4.19 -8.79 -14.22
CA ILE A 123 5.41 -8.13 -14.69
C ILE A 123 5.76 -8.47 -16.15
N ASN A 124 5.31 -9.64 -16.62
CA ASN A 124 5.46 -10.05 -18.00
C ASN A 124 4.38 -9.36 -18.85
N THR A 125 4.73 -8.22 -19.42
CA THR A 125 3.80 -7.38 -20.20
C THR A 125 3.14 -8.11 -21.35
N LYS A 126 3.84 -9.04 -22.01
CA LYS A 126 3.27 -9.88 -23.08
C LYS A 126 2.15 -10.77 -22.55
N LEU A 127 2.36 -11.42 -21.41
CA LEU A 127 1.30 -12.23 -20.79
C LEU A 127 0.15 -11.37 -20.31
N THR A 128 0.42 -10.17 -19.77
CA THR A 128 -0.62 -9.21 -19.38
C THR A 128 -1.52 -8.81 -20.56
N GLU A 129 -0.96 -8.64 -21.75
CA GLU A 129 -1.73 -8.40 -22.98
C GLU A 129 -2.55 -9.64 -23.40
N GLU A 130 -1.96 -10.83 -23.32
CA GLU A 130 -2.63 -12.08 -23.69
C GLU A 130 -3.82 -12.40 -22.77
N ILE A 131 -3.74 -12.08 -21.48
CA ILE A 131 -4.83 -12.34 -20.52
C ILE A 131 -5.85 -11.20 -20.45
N ASP A 132 -5.68 -10.08 -21.16
CA ASP A 132 -6.63 -8.95 -21.13
C ASP A 132 -8.10 -9.37 -21.36
N PRO A 133 -8.41 -10.28 -22.31
CA PRO A 133 -9.79 -10.73 -22.52
C PRO A 133 -10.39 -11.48 -21.31
N LEU A 134 -9.56 -11.97 -20.39
CA LEU A 134 -9.97 -12.71 -19.19
C LEU A 134 -10.23 -11.78 -17.99
N LEU A 135 -9.76 -10.53 -18.05
CA LEU A 135 -9.84 -9.60 -16.93
C LEU A 135 -11.25 -9.06 -16.75
N SER A 136 -11.68 -8.99 -15.49
CA SER A 136 -12.87 -8.23 -15.09
C SER A 136 -12.65 -6.72 -15.32
N GLU A 137 -13.74 -5.96 -15.40
CA GLU A 137 -13.66 -4.51 -15.58
C GLU A 137 -12.83 -3.80 -14.48
N PRO A 138 -13.00 -4.11 -13.17
CA PRO A 138 -12.14 -3.55 -12.13
C PRO A 138 -10.65 -3.86 -12.34
N ASN A 139 -10.34 -5.06 -12.83
CA ASN A 139 -8.96 -5.46 -13.10
C ASN A 139 -8.34 -4.70 -14.28
N LYS A 140 -9.13 -4.40 -15.33
CA LYS A 140 -8.70 -3.54 -16.44
C LYS A 140 -8.45 -2.10 -15.98
N ILE A 141 -9.36 -1.55 -15.18
CA ILE A 141 -9.20 -0.23 -14.55
C ILE A 141 -7.92 -0.18 -13.71
N CYS A 142 -7.68 -1.19 -12.87
CA CYS A 142 -6.45 -1.28 -12.07
C CYS A 142 -5.20 -1.30 -12.96
N ARG A 143 -5.18 -2.13 -14.02
CA ARG A 143 -4.04 -2.22 -14.94
C ARG A 143 -3.75 -0.86 -15.57
N ASP A 144 -4.76 -0.20 -16.11
CA ASP A 144 -4.60 1.08 -16.80
C ASP A 144 -4.16 2.18 -15.83
N PHE A 145 -4.70 2.16 -14.60
CA PHE A 145 -4.28 3.05 -13.54
C PHE A 145 -2.79 2.86 -13.21
N VAL A 146 -2.34 1.63 -12.96
CA VAL A 146 -0.92 1.32 -12.65
C VAL A 146 -0.01 1.70 -13.82
N ASN A 147 -0.39 1.38 -15.06
CA ASN A 147 0.36 1.74 -16.25
C ASN A 147 0.55 3.26 -16.37
N SER A 148 -0.46 4.05 -15.97
CA SER A 148 -0.38 5.52 -15.98
C SER A 148 0.65 6.11 -15.00
N TYR A 149 1.19 5.31 -14.08
CA TYR A 149 2.24 5.69 -13.14
C TYR A 149 3.64 5.22 -13.54
N LEU A 150 3.79 4.32 -14.51
CA LEU A 150 5.09 3.71 -14.85
C LEU A 150 6.16 4.75 -15.21
N GLU A 151 5.78 5.86 -15.86
CA GLU A 151 6.72 6.92 -16.26
C GLU A 151 7.16 7.83 -15.10
N VAL A 152 6.36 7.87 -14.03
CA VAL A 152 6.50 8.87 -12.96
C VAL A 152 6.78 8.25 -11.59
N ALA A 153 6.64 6.93 -11.47
CA ALA A 153 6.93 6.19 -10.25
C ALA A 153 8.43 6.20 -9.96
N THR A 154 8.78 6.40 -8.69
CA THR A 154 10.17 6.25 -8.26
C THR A 154 10.55 4.78 -8.22
N ASN A 155 11.80 4.47 -8.59
CA ASN A 155 12.34 3.12 -8.45
C ASN A 155 12.17 2.61 -7.02
N PHE A 156 11.69 1.38 -6.89
CA PHE A 156 11.63 0.70 -5.62
C PHE A 156 13.05 0.54 -5.04
N VAL A 157 13.20 0.84 -3.75
CA VAL A 157 14.44 0.64 -2.99
C VAL A 157 14.12 -0.32 -1.87
N TYR A 158 14.90 -1.40 -1.77
CA TYR A 158 14.74 -2.36 -0.68
C TYR A 158 14.86 -1.65 0.66
N ALA A 159 13.93 -1.98 1.56
CA ALA A 159 13.92 -1.46 2.91
C ALA A 159 15.23 -1.83 3.62
N PRO A 160 15.93 -0.85 4.25
CA PRO A 160 17.15 -1.15 5.00
C PRO A 160 16.84 -1.96 6.26
N THR A 161 17.87 -2.58 6.84
CA THR A 161 17.79 -3.19 8.17
C THR A 161 17.23 -2.17 9.17
N GLY A 162 16.27 -2.59 9.99
CA GLY A 162 15.60 -1.73 10.97
C GLY A 162 14.40 -0.94 10.43
N ALA A 163 14.08 -1.02 9.13
CA ALA A 163 12.93 -0.31 8.56
C ALA A 163 11.59 -0.64 9.23
N LEU A 164 11.36 -1.91 9.61
CA LEU A 164 10.14 -2.32 10.33
C LEU A 164 10.07 -1.74 11.75
N GLU A 165 11.21 -1.62 12.43
CA GLU A 165 11.29 -0.96 13.75
C GLU A 165 10.95 0.53 13.60
N ILE A 166 11.47 1.19 12.56
CA ILE A 166 11.17 2.60 12.25
C ILE A 166 9.70 2.80 11.91
N ASP A 167 9.10 1.94 11.07
CA ASP A 167 7.68 1.99 10.73
C ASP A 167 6.79 1.83 11.98
N THR A 168 7.15 0.90 12.87
CA THR A 168 6.45 0.74 14.16
C THR A 168 6.56 1.99 15.02
N ALA A 169 7.75 2.57 15.15
CA ALA A 169 7.97 3.81 15.90
C ALA A 169 7.14 4.98 15.31
N PHE A 170 7.08 5.08 13.98
CA PHE A 170 6.28 6.09 13.29
C PHE A 170 4.78 5.94 13.58
N LYS A 171 4.25 4.72 13.48
CA LYS A 171 2.84 4.40 13.78
C LYS A 171 2.48 4.69 15.24
N ASN A 172 3.37 4.37 16.17
CA ASN A 172 3.19 4.66 17.59
C ASN A 172 3.15 6.17 17.88
N ALA A 173 4.07 6.94 17.27
CA ALA A 173 4.06 8.40 17.38
C ALA A 173 2.80 9.03 16.76
N GLY A 174 2.36 8.55 15.59
CA GLY A 174 1.11 9.01 14.99
C GLY A 174 -0.12 8.70 15.86
N SER A 175 -0.13 7.52 16.48
CA SER A 175 -1.19 7.08 17.40
C SER A 175 -1.23 7.94 18.66
N SER A 176 -0.09 8.30 19.24
CA SER A 176 -0.05 9.15 20.43
C SER A 176 -0.64 10.54 20.15
N VAL A 177 -0.41 11.10 18.96
CA VAL A 177 -1.07 12.34 18.51
C VAL A 177 -2.57 12.11 18.33
N ALA A 178 -2.97 11.03 17.65
CA ALA A 178 -4.38 10.74 17.37
C ALA A 178 -5.21 10.57 18.65
N TYR A 179 -4.65 9.95 19.69
CA TYR A 179 -5.28 9.79 21.01
C TYR A 179 -5.07 10.99 21.94
N GLY A 180 -4.43 12.08 21.48
CA GLY A 180 -4.20 13.29 22.27
C GLY A 180 -3.21 13.11 23.43
N GLN A 181 -2.36 12.09 23.38
CA GLN A 181 -1.35 11.77 24.39
C GLN A 181 -0.07 12.62 24.23
N ALA A 182 0.15 13.16 23.03
CA ALA A 182 1.27 14.03 22.71
C ALA A 182 0.85 15.07 21.67
N THR A 183 1.51 16.23 21.67
CA THR A 183 1.41 17.19 20.56
C THR A 183 2.13 16.64 19.32
N PRO A 184 1.78 17.11 18.10
CA PRO A 184 2.52 16.77 16.88
C PRO A 184 4.03 17.00 16.99
N ALA A 185 4.46 18.09 17.63
CA ALA A 185 5.86 18.43 17.82
C ALA A 185 6.58 17.43 18.74
N GLU A 186 5.97 17.08 19.88
CA GLU A 186 6.54 16.11 20.82
C GLU A 186 6.65 14.72 20.20
N ALA A 187 5.59 14.26 19.52
CA ALA A 187 5.58 12.97 18.84
C ALA A 187 6.61 12.91 17.71
N ALA A 188 6.74 13.98 16.92
CA ALA A 188 7.75 14.06 15.87
C ALA A 188 9.17 14.02 16.44
N ALA A 189 9.45 14.78 17.51
CA ALA A 189 10.76 14.77 18.17
C ALA A 189 11.11 13.39 18.74
N SER A 190 10.15 12.73 19.40
CA SER A 190 10.32 11.36 19.93
C SER A 190 10.62 10.37 18.80
N PHE A 191 9.82 10.38 17.73
CA PHE A 191 10.01 9.52 16.57
C PHE A 191 11.39 9.72 15.95
N MET A 192 11.80 10.96 15.70
CA MET A 192 13.09 11.24 15.06
C MET A 192 14.27 10.72 15.91
N LYS A 193 14.19 10.86 17.23
CA LYS A 193 15.21 10.33 18.15
C LYS A 193 15.27 8.80 18.10
N GLU A 194 14.12 8.14 18.13
CA GLU A 194 14.03 6.68 18.09
C GLU A 194 14.50 6.12 16.74
N ALA A 195 14.04 6.70 15.63
CA ALA A 195 14.46 6.34 14.29
C ALA A 195 15.98 6.47 14.11
N GLN A 196 16.58 7.56 14.62
CA GLN A 196 18.04 7.75 14.57
C GLN A 196 18.79 6.68 15.37
N ALA A 197 18.29 6.31 16.55
CA ALA A 197 18.89 5.25 17.36
C ALA A 197 18.83 3.87 16.66
N ILE A 198 17.71 3.57 15.99
CA ILE A 198 17.56 2.35 15.18
C ILE A 198 18.56 2.35 14.01
N ILE A 199 18.69 3.47 13.30
CA ILE A 199 19.66 3.62 12.20
C ILE A 199 21.07 3.39 12.72
N ASP A 200 21.46 4.04 13.83
CA ASP A 200 22.82 3.94 14.37
C ASP A 200 23.17 2.53 14.86
N LYS A 201 22.19 1.77 15.35
CA LYS A 201 22.35 0.36 15.74
C LYS A 201 22.59 -0.57 14.54
N ASN A 202 22.12 -0.21 13.35
CA ASN A 202 22.13 -1.04 12.15
C ASN A 202 23.12 -0.54 11.06
N LYS A 203 24.00 0.41 11.42
CA LYS A 203 25.11 0.88 10.56
C LYS A 203 26.22 -0.16 10.39
#